data_AF-Q5UM12-F1
#
_entry.id   AF-Q5UM12-F1
#
_cell.length_a   1.000
_cell.length_b   1.000
_cell.length_c   1.000
_cell.angle_alpha   90.00
_cell.angle_beta   90.00
_cell.angle_gamma   90.00
#
_symmetry.space_group_name_H-M   'P 1'
#
loop_
_entity.id
_entity.type
_entity.pdbx_description
1 polymer ?
#
loop_
_entity_poly.entity_id
_entity_poly.type
_entity_poly.pdbx_seq_one_letter_code
_entity_poly.pdbx_strand_id
1 'polypeptide(L)'
;NLFGVAIGYTIASSISMVAIKRSNCFHSSDGKDECHVNSNPYMIAFGIAEIIFSQIENFDQLWWLSIVAAVMSFTYSTIGLGLGIGKVVETGTIRGSMTGVDIGTVTEAQKIWRSFQALGDIAFAYSYSLILIEIQDTVESHHREAKTMRKHSNQCAPHPF
;
A
#
# COMPACT_ATOMS: atom_id res chain seq x y z
N ASN A 1 -4.90 5.98 14.61
CA ASN A 1 -3.82 6.21 13.62
C ASN A 1 -4.26 5.91 12.17
N LEU A 2 -5.49 5.44 11.94
CA LEU A 2 -5.98 5.00 10.62
C LEU A 2 -6.11 6.13 9.57
N PHE A 3 -6.49 7.32 10.01
CA PHE A 3 -6.68 8.49 9.13
C PHE A 3 -5.38 8.91 8.41
N GLY A 4 -4.24 8.86 9.11
CA GLY A 4 -2.94 9.16 8.49
C GLY A 4 -2.52 8.12 7.47
N VAL A 5 -2.90 6.86 7.69
CA VAL A 5 -2.62 5.75 6.76
C VAL A 5 -3.46 5.88 5.48
N ALA A 6 -4.75 6.22 5.60
CA ALA A 6 -5.62 6.48 4.45
C ALA A 6 -5.09 7.64 3.59
N ILE A 7 -4.74 8.77 4.21
CA ILE A 7 -4.11 9.90 3.52
C ILE A 7 -2.83 9.46 2.80
N GLY A 8 -1.98 8.69 3.49
CA GLY A 8 -0.75 8.17 2.91
C GLY A 8 -0.99 7.28 1.69
N TYR A 9 -1.99 6.40 1.72
CA TYR A 9 -2.35 5.55 0.58
C TYR A 9 -2.88 6.36 -0.61
N THR A 10 -3.74 7.34 -0.36
CA THR A 10 -4.22 8.25 -1.40
C THR A 10 -3.08 9.02 -2.07
N ILE A 11 -2.13 9.56 -1.29
CA ILE A 11 -0.97 10.29 -1.82
C ILE A 11 -0.06 9.34 -2.60
N ALA A 12 0.31 8.20 -2.01
CA ALA A 12 1.19 7.22 -2.65
C ALA A 12 0.61 6.73 -3.98
N SER A 13 -0.67 6.38 -4.01
CA SER A 13 -1.37 5.93 -5.22
C SER A 13 -1.39 7.01 -6.30
N SER A 14 -1.60 8.28 -5.90
CA SER A 14 -1.56 9.42 -6.82
C SER A 14 -0.18 9.61 -7.44
N ILE A 15 0.89 9.53 -6.64
CA ILE A 15 2.28 9.64 -7.11
C ILE A 15 2.60 8.50 -8.08
N SER A 16 2.21 7.27 -7.78
CA SER A 16 2.38 6.13 -8.68
C SER A 16 1.68 6.35 -10.02
N MET A 17 0.46 6.86 -10.02
CA MET A 17 -0.30 7.11 -11.25
C MET A 17 0.31 8.24 -12.10
N VAL A 18 0.81 9.30 -11.43
CA VAL A 18 1.59 10.37 -12.06
C VAL A 18 2.85 9.80 -12.72
N ALA A 19 3.57 8.91 -12.03
CA ALA A 19 4.78 8.28 -12.57
C ALA A 19 4.49 7.43 -13.81
N ILE A 20 3.41 6.62 -13.79
CA ILE A 20 2.97 5.81 -14.94
C ILE A 20 2.63 6.71 -16.13
N LYS A 21 1.82 7.75 -15.91
CA LYS A 21 1.42 8.67 -16.98
C LYS A 21 2.59 9.45 -17.55
N ARG A 22 3.51 9.86 -16.69
CA ARG A 22 4.75 10.52 -17.10
C ARG A 22 5.60 9.57 -17.94
N SER A 23 5.79 8.33 -17.51
CA SER A 23 6.52 7.30 -18.26
C SER A 23 5.89 7.04 -19.64
N ASN A 24 4.56 6.90 -19.71
CA ASN A 24 3.85 6.70 -20.96
C ASN A 24 3.95 7.91 -21.90
N CYS A 25 3.91 9.12 -21.34
CA CYS A 25 4.11 10.36 -22.09
C CYS A 25 5.54 10.45 -22.65
N PHE A 26 6.57 10.17 -21.85
CA PHE A 26 7.96 10.13 -22.31
C PHE A 26 8.19 9.09 -23.41
N HIS A 27 7.55 7.92 -23.29
CA HIS A 27 7.64 6.87 -24.30
C HIS A 27 6.93 7.27 -25.61
N SER A 28 5.79 7.97 -25.52
CA SER A 28 5.05 8.44 -26.69
C SER A 28 5.64 9.68 -27.36
N SER A 29 6.40 10.50 -26.63
CA SER A 29 7.02 11.74 -27.12
C SER A 29 8.48 11.53 -27.60
N ASP A 30 8.97 10.28 -27.60
CA ASP A 30 10.36 9.94 -28.00
C ASP A 30 11.41 10.71 -27.17
N GLY A 31 11.07 11.06 -25.93
CA GLY A 31 11.95 11.78 -25.00
C GLY A 31 12.14 13.28 -25.26
N LYS A 32 11.33 13.91 -26.13
CA LYS A 32 11.59 15.28 -26.61
C LYS A 32 10.83 16.39 -25.86
N ASP A 33 9.73 16.08 -25.18
CA ASP A 33 8.89 17.08 -24.50
C ASP A 33 8.91 16.95 -22.97
N GLU A 34 8.82 18.10 -22.27
CA GLU A 34 8.57 18.13 -20.82
C GLU A 34 7.13 17.70 -20.51
N CYS A 35 6.96 16.42 -20.15
CA CYS A 35 5.68 15.87 -19.70
C CYS A 35 5.33 16.35 -18.28
N HIS A 36 4.51 17.40 -18.19
CA HIS A 36 3.93 17.87 -16.92
C HIS A 36 2.63 17.12 -16.63
N VAL A 37 2.61 16.34 -15.55
CA VAL A 37 1.43 15.58 -15.12
C VAL A 37 0.97 16.08 -13.75
N ASN A 38 -0.28 16.52 -13.66
CA ASN A 38 -0.86 17.00 -12.41
C ASN A 38 -1.31 15.83 -11.51
N SER A 39 -0.98 15.89 -10.21
CA SER A 39 -1.32 14.87 -9.22
C SER A 39 -2.75 15.04 -8.66
N ASN A 40 -3.24 16.27 -8.57
CA ASN A 40 -4.54 16.60 -7.98
C ASN A 40 -5.73 15.77 -8.48
N PRO A 41 -5.91 15.54 -9.80
CA PRO A 41 -7.04 14.72 -10.27
C PRO A 41 -6.97 13.27 -9.80
N TYR A 42 -5.76 12.69 -9.69
CA TYR A 42 -5.60 11.32 -9.20
C TYR A 42 -5.90 11.22 -7.70
N MET A 43 -5.49 12.22 -6.92
CA MET A 43 -5.79 12.29 -5.48
C MET A 43 -7.28 12.38 -5.20
N ILE A 44 -8.01 13.19 -5.97
CA ILE A 44 -9.47 13.30 -5.86
C ILE A 44 -10.14 11.99 -6.28
N ALA A 45 -9.69 11.37 -7.38
CA ALA A 45 -10.26 10.11 -7.84
C ALA A 45 -10.06 8.95 -6.84
N PHE A 46 -8.87 8.83 -6.25
CA PHE A 46 -8.61 7.83 -5.21
C PHE A 46 -9.43 8.08 -3.95
N GLY A 47 -9.54 9.33 -3.49
CA GLY A 47 -10.40 9.66 -2.35
C GLY A 47 -11.88 9.33 -2.57
N ILE A 48 -12.40 9.55 -3.79
CA ILE A 48 -13.78 9.15 -4.15
C ILE A 48 -13.91 7.62 -4.11
N ALA A 49 -12.93 6.89 -4.65
CA ALA A 49 -12.94 5.43 -4.61
C ALA A 49 -12.91 4.90 -3.16
N GLU A 50 -12.10 5.49 -2.28
CA GLU A 50 -12.05 5.14 -0.85
C GLU A 50 -13.42 5.33 -0.17
N ILE A 51 -14.15 6.43 -0.48
CA ILE A 51 -15.50 6.68 0.04
C ILE A 51 -16.49 5.62 -0.47
N ILE A 52 -16.38 5.22 -1.74
CA ILE A 52 -17.24 4.18 -2.32
C ILE A 52 -16.94 2.83 -1.65
N PHE A 53 -15.66 2.46 -1.51
CA PHE A 53 -15.26 1.22 -0.84
C PHE A 53 -15.68 1.18 0.63
N SER A 54 -15.64 2.32 1.34
CA SER A 54 -16.11 2.43 2.72
C SER A 54 -17.62 2.21 2.87
N GLN A 55 -18.41 2.35 1.80
CA GLN A 55 -19.84 2.08 1.80
C GLN A 55 -20.19 0.65 1.37
N ILE A 56 -19.25 -0.08 0.75
CA ILE A 56 -19.44 -1.45 0.25
C ILE A 56 -18.68 -2.39 1.18
N GLU A 57 -19.13 -2.51 2.43
CA GLU A 57 -18.57 -3.47 3.38
C GLU A 57 -19.60 -4.56 3.71
N ASN A 58 -19.96 -5.33 2.67
CA ASN A 58 -20.59 -6.64 2.85
C ASN A 58 -19.48 -7.69 2.87
N PHE A 59 -19.30 -8.37 4.01
CA PHE A 59 -18.20 -9.29 4.29
C PHE A 59 -18.03 -10.43 3.26
N ASP A 60 -19.06 -10.81 2.51
CA ASP A 60 -18.99 -11.83 1.45
C ASP A 60 -18.21 -11.38 0.19
N GLN A 61 -18.05 -10.07 -0.06
CA GLN A 61 -17.38 -9.55 -1.26
C GLN A 61 -15.88 -9.31 -1.09
N LEU A 62 -15.35 -9.38 0.13
CA LEU A 62 -13.98 -8.98 0.45
C LEU A 62 -12.92 -10.07 0.22
N TRP A 63 -13.32 -11.34 0.07
CA TRP A 63 -12.36 -12.44 -0.13
C TRP A 63 -11.52 -12.28 -1.41
N TRP A 64 -12.11 -11.71 -2.47
CA TRP A 64 -11.40 -11.43 -3.72
C TRP A 64 -10.26 -10.41 -3.55
N LEU A 65 -10.38 -9.46 -2.60
CA LEU A 65 -9.32 -8.49 -2.31
C LEU A 65 -8.06 -9.18 -1.81
N SER A 66 -8.19 -10.27 -1.04
CA SER A 66 -7.04 -11.06 -0.59
C SER A 66 -6.31 -11.72 -1.77
N ILE A 67 -7.06 -12.25 -2.75
CA ILE A 67 -6.49 -12.84 -3.97
C ILE A 67 -5.75 -11.76 -4.78
N VAL A 68 -6.36 -10.60 -4.97
CA VAL A 68 -5.73 -9.47 -5.68
C VAL A 68 -4.46 -9.04 -4.96
N ALA A 69 -4.49 -8.88 -3.64
CA ALA A 69 -3.33 -8.50 -2.85
C ALA A 69 -2.19 -9.52 -2.98
N ALA A 70 -2.50 -10.82 -2.96
CA ALA A 70 -1.51 -11.87 -3.15
C ALA A 70 -0.90 -11.81 -4.56
N VAL A 71 -1.73 -11.69 -5.60
CA VAL A 71 -1.27 -11.56 -7.00
C VAL A 71 -0.35 -10.34 -7.17
N MET A 72 -0.75 -9.18 -6.64
CA MET A 72 0.05 -7.96 -6.68
C MET A 72 1.38 -8.13 -5.95
N SER A 73 1.38 -8.79 -4.78
CA SER A 73 2.61 -9.05 -4.01
C SER A 73 3.62 -9.90 -4.77
N PHE A 74 3.16 -11.02 -5.35
CA PHE A 74 4.01 -11.86 -6.18
C PHE A 74 4.50 -11.13 -7.43
N THR A 75 3.63 -10.33 -8.06
CA THR A 75 3.97 -9.56 -9.26
C THR A 75 5.06 -8.53 -8.95
N TYR A 76 4.88 -7.70 -7.93
CA TYR A 76 5.87 -6.69 -7.54
C TYR A 76 7.20 -7.31 -7.11
N SER A 77 7.17 -8.39 -6.33
CA SER A 77 8.38 -9.11 -5.93
C SER A 77 9.13 -9.67 -7.14
N THR A 78 8.40 -10.28 -8.08
CA THR A 78 8.99 -10.86 -9.30
C THR A 78 9.60 -9.79 -10.20
N ILE A 79 8.93 -8.64 -10.38
CA ILE A 79 9.47 -7.51 -11.15
C ILE A 79 10.73 -6.96 -10.49
N GLY A 80 10.68 -6.72 -9.17
CA GLY A 80 11.82 -6.21 -8.41
C GLY A 80 13.03 -7.15 -8.49
N LEU A 81 12.79 -8.45 -8.33
CA LEU A 81 13.82 -9.48 -8.45
C LEU A 81 14.38 -9.55 -9.88
N GLY A 82 13.52 -9.55 -10.89
CA GLY A 82 13.92 -9.60 -12.30
C GLY A 82 14.77 -8.41 -12.72
N LEU A 83 14.36 -7.19 -12.36
CA LEU A 83 15.13 -5.96 -12.60
C LEU A 83 16.47 -5.98 -11.83
N GLY A 84 16.46 -6.48 -10.59
CA GLY A 84 17.67 -6.63 -9.77
C GLY A 84 18.69 -7.58 -10.40
N ILE A 85 18.25 -8.80 -10.77
CA ILE A 85 19.11 -9.79 -11.43
C ILE A 85 19.61 -9.26 -12.77
N GLY A 86 18.72 -8.67 -13.59
CA GLY A 86 19.09 -8.09 -14.89
C GLY A 86 20.19 -7.04 -14.77
N LYS A 87 20.08 -6.14 -13.78
CA LYS A 87 21.12 -5.14 -13.48
C LYS A 87 22.46 -5.75 -13.08
N VAL A 88 22.44 -6.84 -12.31
CA VAL A 88 23.68 -7.54 -11.89
C VAL A 88 24.35 -8.22 -13.07
N VAL A 89 23.57 -8.86 -13.95
CA VAL A 89 24.10 -9.51 -15.17
C VAL A 89 24.68 -8.49 -16.14
N GLU A 90 23.98 -7.37 -16.39
CA GLU A 90 24.44 -6.29 -17.27
C GLU A 90 25.74 -5.63 -16.76
N THR A 91 25.83 -5.43 -15.44
CA THR A 91 26.95 -4.71 -14.84
C THR A 91 28.14 -5.61 -14.51
N GLY A 92 27.96 -6.94 -14.52
CA GLY A 92 28.97 -7.96 -14.21
C GLY A 92 29.45 -7.98 -12.75
N THR A 93 28.98 -7.05 -11.92
CA THR A 93 29.37 -6.88 -10.52
C THR A 93 28.15 -6.43 -9.71
N ILE A 94 28.01 -6.98 -8.49
CA ILE A 94 27.05 -6.47 -7.50
C ILE A 94 27.53 -5.08 -7.06
N ARG A 95 27.02 -4.02 -7.70
CA ARG A 95 27.32 -2.62 -7.34
C ARG A 95 26.57 -2.12 -6.09
N GLY A 96 25.88 -3.02 -5.37
CA GLY A 96 25.32 -2.71 -4.07
C GLY A 96 26.43 -2.59 -3.03
N SER A 97 26.68 -1.39 -2.53
CA SER A 97 27.56 -1.19 -1.37
C SER A 97 26.77 -1.42 -0.08
N MET A 98 27.34 -2.19 0.87
CA MET A 98 26.78 -2.33 2.22
C MET A 98 26.69 -1.00 2.98
N THR A 99 27.42 0.04 2.53
CA THR A 99 27.41 1.40 3.12
C THR A 99 26.59 2.41 2.31
N GLY A 100 25.85 1.96 1.29
CA GLY A 100 25.01 2.79 0.43
C GLY A 100 25.81 3.60 -0.61
N VAL A 101 25.17 4.62 -1.20
CA VAL A 101 25.79 5.47 -2.24
C VAL A 101 27.11 6.07 -1.74
N ASP A 102 28.14 5.99 -2.58
CA ASP A 102 29.48 6.56 -2.31
C ASP A 102 29.39 8.06 -2.06
N ILE A 103 30.10 8.51 -1.01
CA ILE A 103 30.25 9.91 -0.61
C ILE A 103 31.20 10.56 -1.63
N GLY A 104 30.63 10.91 -2.77
CA GLY A 104 31.30 11.51 -3.93
C GLY A 104 30.29 11.97 -4.98
N THR A 105 29.11 11.34 -5.01
CA THR A 105 28.01 11.65 -5.94
C THR A 105 26.84 12.42 -5.29
N VAL A 106 26.85 12.56 -3.96
CA VAL A 106 25.79 13.21 -3.17
C VAL A 106 26.37 13.82 -1.89
N THR A 107 25.86 14.97 -1.45
CA THR A 107 26.23 15.62 -0.19
C THR A 107 25.83 14.78 1.02
N GLU A 108 26.57 14.88 2.13
CA GLU A 108 26.26 14.13 3.37
C GLU A 108 24.82 14.37 3.86
N ALA A 109 24.34 15.61 3.78
CA ALA A 109 22.96 15.96 4.12
C ALA A 109 21.93 15.22 3.25
N GLN A 110 22.22 15.03 1.95
CA GLN A 110 21.32 14.32 1.03
C GLN A 110 21.37 12.80 1.27
N LYS A 111 22.50 12.27 1.72
CA LYS A 111 22.61 10.88 2.18
C LYS A 111 21.73 10.66 3.42
N ILE A 112 21.86 11.51 4.43
CA ILE A 112 21.05 11.47 5.65
C ILE A 112 19.56 11.60 5.33
N TRP A 113 19.19 12.58 4.50
CA TRP A 113 17.80 12.80 4.08
C TRP A 113 17.19 11.58 3.38
N ARG A 114 17.92 10.98 2.43
CA ARG A 114 17.47 9.76 1.75
C ARG A 114 17.34 8.57 2.69
N SER A 115 18.23 8.44 3.68
CA SER A 115 18.10 7.41 4.72
C SER A 115 16.83 7.59 5.55
N PHE A 116 16.51 8.82 5.97
CA PHE A 116 15.26 9.11 6.67
C PHE A 116 14.02 8.88 5.81
N GLN A 117 14.08 9.23 4.52
CA GLN A 117 13.02 8.94 3.57
C GLN A 117 12.78 7.43 3.44
N ALA A 118 13.84 6.64 3.28
CA ALA A 118 13.75 5.19 3.24
C ALA A 118 13.18 4.59 4.54
N LEU A 119 13.60 5.12 5.70
CA LEU A 119 13.00 4.74 6.99
C LEU A 119 11.51 5.09 7.07
N GLY A 120 11.12 6.25 6.54
CA GLY A 120 9.72 6.67 6.42
C GLY A 120 8.90 5.73 5.54
N ASP A 121 9.44 5.33 4.39
CA ASP A 121 8.79 4.37 3.49
C ASP A 121 8.63 2.98 4.14
N ILE A 122 9.63 2.52 4.91
CA ILE A 122 9.55 1.26 5.68
C ILE A 122 8.48 1.37 6.77
N ALA A 123 8.48 2.47 7.53
CA ALA A 123 7.49 2.70 8.58
C ALA A 123 6.06 2.78 7.99
N PHE A 124 5.92 3.41 6.82
CA PHE A 124 4.66 3.47 6.10
C PHE A 124 4.20 2.07 5.67
N ALA A 125 5.09 1.22 5.14
CA ALA A 125 4.75 -0.16 4.77
C ALA A 125 4.28 -1.00 5.98
N TYR A 126 4.88 -0.81 7.16
CA TYR A 126 4.47 -1.50 8.40
C TYR A 126 3.12 -1.02 8.96
N SER A 127 2.57 0.08 8.47
CA SER A 127 1.25 0.57 8.89
C SER A 127 0.13 -0.43 8.58
N TYR A 128 0.33 -1.31 7.59
CA TYR A 128 -0.56 -2.44 7.31
C TYR A 128 -0.72 -3.40 8.50
N SER A 129 0.35 -3.65 9.27
CA SER A 129 0.29 -4.53 10.44
C SER A 129 -0.62 -3.98 11.54
N LEU A 130 -0.71 -2.65 11.69
CA LEU A 130 -1.64 -2.02 12.62
C LEU A 130 -3.09 -2.22 12.21
N ILE A 131 -3.38 -2.10 10.90
CA ILE A 131 -4.71 -2.36 10.34
C ILE A 131 -5.11 -3.82 10.57
N LEU A 132 -4.20 -4.77 10.35
CA LEU A 132 -4.48 -6.19 10.60
C LEU A 132 -4.80 -6.51 12.07
N ILE A 133 -4.14 -5.84 13.01
CA ILE A 133 -4.40 -6.03 14.44
C ILE A 133 -5.76 -5.46 14.81
N GLU A 134 -6.10 -4.26 14.32
CA GLU A 134 -7.41 -3.62 14.56
C GLU A 134 -8.57 -4.45 13.98
N ILE A 135 -8.40 -5.02 12.78
CA ILE A 135 -9.42 -5.92 12.19
C ILE A 135 -9.59 -7.18 13.02
N GLN A 136 -8.50 -7.81 13.46
CA GLN A 136 -8.56 -9.02 14.29
C GLN A 136 -9.26 -8.76 15.63
N ASP A 137 -8.96 -7.64 16.29
CA ASP A 137 -9.61 -7.24 17.54
C ASP A 137 -11.10 -6.95 17.35
N THR A 138 -11.47 -6.32 16.23
CA THR A 138 -12.87 -6.02 15.88
C THR A 138 -13.68 -7.30 15.57
N VAL A 139 -13.09 -8.26 14.86
CA VAL A 139 -13.74 -9.55 14.56
C VAL A 139 -13.90 -10.38 15.84
N GLU A 140 -12.86 -10.42 16.68
CA GLU A 140 -12.86 -11.12 17.97
C GLU A 140 -13.96 -10.56 18.90
N SER A 141 -14.08 -9.22 18.99
CA SER A 141 -15.09 -8.55 19.81
C SER A 141 -16.52 -8.81 19.29
N HIS A 142 -16.76 -8.66 17.97
CA HIS A 142 -18.06 -8.96 17.36
C HIS A 142 -18.49 -10.42 17.59
N HIS A 143 -17.56 -11.38 17.53
CA HIS A 143 -17.85 -12.78 17.85
C HIS A 143 -18.24 -13.00 19.32
N ARG A 144 -17.57 -12.30 20.26
CA ARG A 144 -17.89 -12.36 21.70
C ARG A 144 -19.25 -11.75 21.99
N GLU A 145 -19.58 -10.62 21.38
CA GLU A 145 -20.89 -9.96 21.52
C GLU A 145 -22.01 -10.81 20.91
N ALA A 146 -21.80 -11.37 19.71
CA ALA A 146 -22.77 -12.27 19.07
C ALA A 146 -23.01 -13.55 19.91
N LYS A 147 -21.97 -14.13 20.52
CA LYS A 147 -22.10 -15.26 21.46
C LYS A 147 -22.89 -14.88 22.71
N THR A 148 -22.62 -13.70 23.27
CA THR A 148 -23.29 -13.22 24.49
C THR A 148 -24.76 -12.92 24.22
N MET A 149 -25.07 -12.22 23.13
CA MET A 149 -26.42 -11.96 22.65
C MET A 149 -27.20 -13.26 22.39
N ARG A 150 -26.59 -14.26 21.74
CA ARG A 150 -27.22 -15.58 21.55
C ARG A 150 -27.51 -16.28 22.88
N LYS A 151 -26.58 -16.21 23.83
CA LYS A 151 -26.74 -16.82 25.16
C LYS A 151 -27.91 -16.19 25.94
N HIS A 152 -28.05 -14.86 25.90
CA HIS A 152 -29.18 -14.15 26.48
C HIS A 152 -30.50 -14.41 25.73
N SER A 153 -30.49 -14.46 24.40
CA SER A 153 -31.70 -14.75 23.61
C SER A 153 -32.25 -16.17 23.87
N ASN A 154 -31.38 -17.16 24.05
CA ASN A 154 -31.79 -18.52 24.39
C ASN A 154 -32.27 -18.64 25.85
N GLN A 155 -31.88 -17.70 26.72
CA GLN A 155 -32.33 -17.63 28.11
C GLN A 155 -33.71 -16.94 28.26
N CYS A 156 -34.11 -16.13 27.27
CA CYS A 156 -35.43 -15.47 27.20
C CYS A 156 -36.41 -16.17 26.25
N ALA A 157 -36.12 -17.40 25.80
CA ALA A 157 -37.08 -18.17 25.01
C ALA A 157 -38.34 -18.43 25.87
N PRO A 158 -39.55 -18.02 25.44
CA PRO A 158 -40.76 -18.26 26.21
C PRO A 158 -40.95 -19.76 26.39
N HIS A 159 -41.10 -20.19 27.65
CA HIS A 159 -41.54 -21.54 27.98
C HIS A 159 -42.80 -21.86 27.15
N PRO A 160 -42.80 -22.92 26.33
CA PRO A 160 -44.01 -23.33 25.63
C PRO A 160 -45.04 -23.75 26.69
N PHE A 161 -46.20 -23.10 26.66
CA PHE A 161 -47.39 -23.49 27.41
C PHE A 161 -47.92 -24.83 26.90
#